data_AF-A0A4Z1IN27-F1
#
_entry.id   AF-A0A4Z1IN27-F1
#
_cell.length_a   1.000
_cell.length_b   1.000
_cell.length_c   1.000
_cell.angle_alpha   90.00
_cell.angle_beta   90.00
_cell.angle_gamma   90.00
#
_symmetry.space_group_name_H-M   'P 1'
#
loop_
_entity.id
_entity.type
_entity.pdbx_description
1 polymer ?
#
loop_
_entity_poly.entity_id
_entity_poly.type
_entity_poly.pdbx_seq_one_letter_code
_entity_poly.pdbx_strand_id
1 'polypeptide(L)'
;MAAKQLPAVLRITSSATNQDEIFLLHVESAGSEPLDLKLVGTDGELVFAVSVKHSKLSSLKSKNSPCSDEEWILILSSILLHEPPREGDENVTRGVEIHAKVEKKAVTLVIQKVIEGIKQRLGAIKLDETEEEEIGLFEWCALATKSADSAKDELEALHTKYREQQKMLDGLNETFREVNKTKSDYEIQLLDKLSLLQNEKKLKIRDQQTLLASAKVDPAKIDIVRATRSGRLRTAGASRTGKRKAGKGVQAESSDSDDAFEKMDVDKKQQQDDTAD
;
A
#
# COMPACT_ATOMS: atom_id res chain seq x y z
N MET A 1 -29.70 3.56 2.76
CA MET A 1 -30.17 4.86 3.28
C MET A 1 -29.09 5.88 2.93
N ALA A 2 -29.34 6.74 1.95
CA ALA A 2 -28.37 7.76 1.56
C ALA A 2 -28.21 8.73 2.74
N ALA A 3 -26.99 8.89 3.25
CA ALA A 3 -26.70 9.88 4.27
C ALA A 3 -27.13 11.25 3.72
N LYS A 4 -28.07 11.90 4.40
CA LYS A 4 -28.42 13.30 4.11
C LYS A 4 -27.14 14.12 4.31
N GLN A 5 -26.53 14.50 3.20
CA GLN A 5 -25.27 15.25 3.19
C GLN A 5 -25.52 16.63 3.79
N LEU A 6 -24.63 17.03 4.68
CA LEU A 6 -24.67 18.34 5.32
C LEU A 6 -24.25 19.40 4.30
N PRO A 7 -24.81 20.62 4.41
CA PRO A 7 -24.38 21.73 3.57
C PRO A 7 -22.88 22.01 3.75
N ALA A 8 -22.19 22.22 2.64
CA ALA A 8 -20.76 22.52 2.63
C ALA A 8 -20.49 23.92 2.08
N VAL A 9 -19.47 24.58 2.61
CA VAL A 9 -19.03 25.90 2.14
C VAL A 9 -17.61 25.76 1.60
N LEU A 10 -17.45 26.06 0.32
CA LEU A 10 -16.22 25.94 -0.43
C LEU A 10 -15.64 27.32 -0.72
N ARG A 11 -14.33 27.45 -0.50
CA ARG A 11 -13.56 28.61 -0.94
C ARG A 11 -12.97 28.32 -2.32
N ILE A 12 -13.29 29.17 -3.29
CA ILE A 12 -12.81 29.07 -4.67
C ILE A 12 -12.04 30.34 -5.03
N THR A 13 -10.97 30.24 -5.81
CA THR A 13 -10.22 31.40 -6.30
C THR A 13 -10.83 31.92 -7.61
N SER A 14 -11.08 33.24 -7.70
CA SER A 14 -11.70 33.92 -8.85
C SER A 14 -10.75 34.13 -10.04
N SER A 15 -9.44 33.97 -9.83
CA SER A 15 -8.46 34.15 -10.90
C SER A 15 -7.31 33.16 -10.76
N ALA A 16 -6.86 32.65 -11.90
CA ALA A 16 -5.64 31.85 -11.98
C ALA A 16 -4.36 32.65 -11.66
N THR A 17 -4.47 33.98 -11.56
CA THR A 17 -3.34 34.91 -11.40
C THR A 17 -3.37 35.69 -10.09
N ASN A 18 -4.56 35.99 -9.55
CA ASN A 18 -4.73 36.75 -8.31
C ASN A 18 -5.39 35.86 -7.25
N GLN A 19 -4.65 35.56 -6.17
CA GLN A 19 -5.12 34.69 -5.08
C GLN A 19 -6.04 35.41 -4.06
N ASP A 20 -6.14 36.74 -4.17
CA ASP A 20 -6.85 37.58 -3.20
C ASP A 20 -8.35 37.71 -3.51
N GLU A 21 -8.77 37.47 -4.75
CA GLU A 21 -10.19 37.46 -5.12
C GLU A 21 -10.79 36.08 -4.81
N ILE A 22 -11.64 36.04 -3.79
CA ILE A 22 -12.25 34.83 -3.25
C ILE A 22 -13.72 34.78 -3.66
N PHE A 23 -14.13 33.63 -4.17
CA PHE A 23 -15.52 33.29 -4.40
C PHE A 23 -15.94 32.23 -3.37
N LEU A 24 -17.01 32.52 -2.63
CA LEU A 24 -17.59 31.56 -1.69
C LEU A 24 -18.70 30.80 -2.38
N LEU A 25 -18.70 29.48 -2.25
CA LEU A 25 -19.73 28.60 -2.80
C LEU A 25 -20.33 27.74 -1.69
N HIS A 26 -21.61 27.91 -1.45
CA HIS A 26 -22.43 27.04 -0.63
C HIS A 26 -23.04 25.93 -1.49
N VAL A 27 -22.90 24.70 -1.02
CA VAL A 27 -23.40 23.48 -1.67
C VAL A 27 -24.48 22.89 -0.77
N GLU A 28 -25.72 22.90 -1.27
CA GLU A 28 -26.88 22.27 -0.61
C GLU A 28 -27.37 21.08 -1.41
N SER A 29 -27.84 20.04 -0.72
CA SER A 29 -28.54 18.93 -1.38
C SER A 29 -29.98 19.34 -1.70
N ALA A 30 -30.38 19.19 -2.97
CA ALA A 30 -31.68 19.60 -3.48
C ALA A 30 -32.52 18.44 -4.03
N GLY A 31 -32.01 17.20 -3.99
CA GLY A 31 -32.68 16.05 -4.58
C GLY A 31 -32.40 14.73 -3.86
N SER A 32 -32.79 13.63 -4.54
CA SER A 32 -32.64 12.27 -4.00
C SER A 32 -31.29 11.64 -4.37
N GLU A 33 -30.68 12.09 -5.46
CA GLU A 33 -29.35 11.64 -5.89
C GLU A 33 -28.26 12.47 -5.20
N PRO A 34 -27.07 11.89 -4.95
CA PRO A 34 -26.01 12.56 -4.21
C PRO A 34 -25.48 13.81 -4.92
N LEU A 35 -25.64 13.91 -6.25
CA LEU A 35 -25.20 15.07 -7.05
C LEU A 35 -26.37 15.94 -7.54
N ASP A 36 -27.56 15.77 -6.97
CA ASP A 36 -28.62 16.76 -7.10
C ASP A 36 -28.36 17.90 -6.11
N LEU A 37 -27.59 18.88 -6.56
CA LEU A 37 -27.05 19.96 -5.73
C LEU A 37 -27.60 21.31 -6.15
N LYS A 38 -27.87 22.15 -5.17
CA LYS A 38 -28.07 23.58 -5.35
C LYS A 38 -26.78 24.28 -4.92
N LEU A 39 -26.17 24.96 -5.87
CA LEU A 39 -24.95 25.72 -5.67
C LEU A 39 -25.32 27.19 -5.59
N VAL A 40 -25.05 27.82 -4.45
CA VAL A 40 -25.27 29.24 -4.21
C VAL A 40 -23.93 29.86 -3.90
N GLY A 41 -23.51 30.89 -4.62
CA GLY A 41 -22.21 31.50 -4.41
C GLY A 41 -22.23 33.02 -4.48
N THR A 42 -21.16 33.61 -3.98
CA THR A 42 -20.98 35.06 -3.95
C THR A 42 -19.52 35.46 -4.09
N ASP A 43 -19.32 36.58 -4.75
CA ASP A 43 -18.07 37.33 -4.82
C ASP A 43 -17.96 38.43 -3.74
N GLY A 44 -19.00 38.58 -2.89
CA GLY A 44 -19.12 39.61 -1.87
C GLY A 44 -20.02 40.79 -2.26
N GLU A 45 -20.39 40.91 -3.53
CA GLU A 45 -21.29 41.96 -4.03
C GLU A 45 -22.59 41.37 -4.59
N LEU A 46 -22.49 40.31 -5.39
CA LEU A 46 -23.60 39.66 -6.07
C LEU A 46 -23.81 38.23 -5.59
N VAL A 47 -25.03 37.75 -5.80
CA VAL A 47 -25.46 36.39 -5.47
C VAL A 47 -25.72 35.63 -6.77
N PHE A 48 -25.16 34.43 -6.86
CA PHE A 48 -25.30 33.56 -8.02
C PHE A 48 -25.80 32.20 -7.59
N ALA A 49 -26.78 31.65 -8.29
CA ALA A 49 -27.36 30.35 -7.95
C ALA A 49 -27.48 29.45 -9.18
N VAL A 50 -27.30 28.15 -8.99
CA VAL A 50 -27.62 27.13 -10.01
C VAL A 50 -28.04 25.82 -9.36
N SER A 51 -29.01 25.15 -9.96
CA SER A 51 -29.35 23.77 -9.61
C SER A 51 -28.70 22.79 -10.58
N VAL A 52 -27.78 21.99 -10.06
CA VAL A 52 -27.14 20.87 -10.74
C VAL A 52 -27.93 19.61 -10.46
N LYS A 53 -28.22 18.83 -11.51
CA LYS A 53 -28.88 17.52 -11.39
C LYS A 53 -27.94 16.42 -11.86
N HIS A 54 -27.99 15.28 -11.20
CA HIS A 54 -27.18 14.11 -11.55
C HIS A 54 -27.34 13.72 -13.03
N SER A 55 -28.56 13.79 -13.56
CA SER A 55 -28.88 13.48 -14.96
C SER A 55 -28.24 14.41 -16.00
N LYS A 56 -27.76 15.60 -15.61
CA LYS A 56 -27.16 16.59 -16.51
C LYS A 56 -25.63 16.69 -16.38
N LEU A 57 -25.00 15.86 -15.55
CA LEU A 57 -23.56 15.97 -15.28
C LEU A 57 -22.68 15.75 -16.52
N SER A 58 -23.07 14.83 -17.40
CA SER A 58 -22.37 14.58 -18.68
C SER A 58 -22.33 15.80 -19.60
N SER A 59 -23.31 16.71 -19.48
CA SER A 59 -23.35 17.97 -20.25
C SER A 59 -22.43 19.07 -19.70
N LEU A 60 -22.05 18.98 -18.43
CA LEU A 60 -21.14 19.94 -17.77
C LEU A 60 -19.66 19.61 -18.05
N LYS A 61 -19.41 18.38 -18.52
CA LYS A 61 -18.11 17.89 -18.92
C LYS A 61 -17.68 18.52 -20.25
N SER A 62 -16.40 18.87 -20.34
CA SER A 62 -15.79 19.38 -21.55
C SER A 62 -15.69 18.27 -22.61
N LYS A 63 -16.01 18.59 -23.87
CA LYS A 63 -15.91 17.64 -25.00
C LYS A 63 -14.49 17.08 -25.21
N ASN A 64 -13.48 17.82 -24.77
CA ASN A 64 -12.07 17.45 -24.89
C ASN A 64 -11.48 16.91 -23.57
N SER A 65 -12.32 16.58 -22.59
CA SER A 65 -11.84 16.02 -21.34
C SER A 65 -11.41 14.55 -21.54
N PRO A 66 -10.31 14.12 -20.90
CA PRO A 66 -9.82 12.73 -20.99
C PRO A 66 -10.57 11.80 -20.03
N CYS A 67 -11.46 12.36 -19.22
CA CYS A 67 -12.15 11.72 -18.12
C CYS A 67 -13.32 10.88 -18.65
N SER A 68 -13.66 9.76 -18.03
CA SER A 68 -14.92 9.05 -18.29
C SER A 68 -16.11 9.76 -17.63
N ASP A 69 -17.35 9.34 -17.89
CA ASP A 69 -18.51 9.96 -17.22
C ASP A 69 -18.60 9.52 -15.74
N GLU A 70 -18.16 8.29 -15.44
CA GLU A 70 -18.06 7.76 -14.07
C GLU A 70 -16.97 8.47 -13.27
N GLU A 71 -15.79 8.65 -13.87
CA GLU A 71 -14.70 9.42 -13.26
C GLU A 71 -15.11 10.88 -13.03
N TRP A 72 -15.90 11.47 -13.92
CA TRP A 72 -16.40 12.84 -13.76
C TRP A 72 -17.34 12.97 -12.57
N ILE A 73 -18.21 11.99 -12.35
CA ILE A 73 -19.09 11.90 -11.19
C ILE A 73 -18.27 11.83 -9.89
N LEU A 74 -17.22 11.00 -9.86
CA LEU A 74 -16.32 10.87 -8.71
C LEU A 74 -15.53 12.16 -8.42
N ILE A 75 -15.09 12.86 -9.46
CA ILE A 75 -14.42 14.15 -9.31
C ILE A 75 -15.39 15.18 -8.71
N LEU A 76 -16.63 15.23 -9.19
CA LEU A 76 -17.62 16.16 -8.64
C LEU A 76 -18.03 15.81 -7.21
N SER A 77 -18.19 14.53 -6.86
CA SER A 77 -18.53 14.13 -5.50
C SER A 77 -17.38 14.44 -4.53
N SER A 78 -16.14 14.12 -4.90
CA SER A 78 -14.98 14.42 -4.05
C SER A 78 -14.77 15.91 -3.83
N ILE A 79 -15.02 16.74 -4.85
CA ILE A 79 -14.76 18.18 -4.76
C ILE A 79 -15.92 18.95 -4.13
N LEU A 80 -17.16 18.69 -4.55
CA LEU A 80 -18.32 19.45 -4.08
C LEU A 80 -18.84 18.93 -2.72
N LEU A 81 -18.64 17.66 -2.42
CA LEU A 81 -19.17 17.01 -1.21
C LEU A 81 -18.08 16.58 -0.23
N HIS A 82 -16.80 16.79 -0.55
CA HIS A 82 -15.67 16.29 0.22
C HIS A 82 -15.73 14.77 0.49
N GLU A 83 -16.35 14.00 -0.43
CA GLU A 83 -16.39 12.55 -0.30
C GLU A 83 -14.99 11.97 -0.55
N PRO A 84 -14.45 11.14 0.35
CA PRO A 84 -13.15 10.52 0.12
C PRO A 84 -13.23 9.63 -1.14
N PRO A 85 -12.23 9.68 -2.03
CA PRO A 85 -12.18 8.77 -3.17
C PRO A 85 -12.15 7.33 -2.66
N ARG A 86 -12.86 6.43 -3.35
CA ARG A 86 -12.81 5.00 -3.03
C ARG A 86 -11.40 4.45 -3.26
N GLU A 87 -11.03 3.42 -2.51
CA GLU A 87 -9.74 2.74 -2.67
C GLU A 87 -9.55 2.31 -4.14
N GLY A 88 -8.55 2.88 -4.81
CA GLY A 88 -8.27 2.68 -6.24
C GLY A 88 -8.48 3.91 -7.13
N ASP A 89 -9.31 4.88 -6.71
CA ASP A 89 -9.69 6.05 -7.51
C ASP A 89 -8.90 7.33 -7.14
N GLU A 90 -7.91 7.24 -6.25
CA GLU A 90 -7.12 8.38 -5.77
C GLU A 90 -6.43 9.15 -6.91
N ASN A 91 -6.02 8.45 -7.97
CA ASN A 91 -5.42 9.07 -9.14
C ASN A 91 -6.40 9.94 -9.94
N VAL A 92 -7.70 9.67 -9.85
CA VAL A 92 -8.75 10.38 -10.58
C VAL A 92 -8.90 11.80 -10.01
N THR A 93 -8.93 11.93 -8.68
CA THR A 93 -9.13 13.19 -7.95
C THR A 93 -7.84 13.98 -7.72
N ARG A 94 -6.67 13.34 -7.88
CA ARG A 94 -5.37 13.99 -7.68
C ARG A 94 -5.16 15.18 -8.61
N GLY A 95 -4.84 16.33 -8.03
CA GLY A 95 -4.49 17.56 -8.75
C GLY A 95 -5.70 18.27 -9.38
N VAL A 96 -6.94 17.94 -8.99
CA VAL A 96 -8.10 18.69 -9.48
C VAL A 96 -8.28 19.98 -8.68
N GLU A 97 -8.47 21.09 -9.38
CA GLU A 97 -8.70 22.42 -8.84
C GLU A 97 -9.97 23.03 -9.45
N ILE A 98 -10.67 23.86 -8.66
CA ILE A 98 -11.76 24.71 -9.15
C ILE A 98 -11.30 26.16 -9.20
N HIS A 99 -11.61 26.81 -10.31
CA HIS A 99 -11.41 28.25 -10.49
C HIS A 99 -12.74 28.88 -10.84
N ALA A 100 -13.14 29.94 -10.14
CA ALA A 100 -14.29 30.74 -10.55
C ALA A 100 -13.82 31.73 -11.60
N LYS A 101 -14.58 31.93 -12.68
CA LYS A 101 -14.39 33.03 -13.62
C LYS A 101 -15.60 33.93 -13.51
N VAL A 102 -15.42 35.07 -12.85
CA VAL A 102 -16.48 36.05 -12.65
C VAL A 102 -16.66 36.88 -13.92
N GLU A 103 -17.86 36.86 -14.49
CA GLU A 103 -18.32 37.74 -15.56
C GLU A 103 -19.42 38.66 -14.99
N LYS A 104 -19.73 39.79 -15.66
CA LYS A 104 -20.56 40.87 -15.10
C LYS A 104 -21.96 40.46 -14.57
N LYS A 105 -22.52 39.35 -15.04
CA LYS A 105 -23.87 38.86 -14.71
C LYS A 105 -23.95 37.35 -14.49
N ALA A 106 -22.80 36.68 -14.54
CA ALA A 106 -22.72 35.23 -14.44
C ALA A 106 -21.32 34.82 -14.00
N VAL A 107 -21.22 33.78 -13.19
CA VAL A 107 -19.95 33.20 -12.76
C VAL A 107 -19.81 31.82 -13.38
N THR A 108 -18.68 31.55 -14.03
CA THR A 108 -18.40 30.21 -14.55
C THR A 108 -17.35 29.53 -13.67
N LEU A 109 -17.75 28.49 -12.93
CA LEU A 109 -16.82 27.60 -12.24
C LEU A 109 -16.17 26.68 -13.27
N VAL A 110 -14.86 26.74 -13.38
CA VAL A 110 -14.04 25.91 -14.26
C VAL A 110 -13.33 24.87 -13.40
N ILE A 111 -13.62 23.60 -13.67
CA ILE A 111 -12.97 22.47 -13.00
C ILE A 111 -11.85 22.00 -13.92
N GLN A 112 -10.62 21.98 -13.41
CA GLN A 112 -9.43 21.62 -14.17
C GLN A 112 -8.51 20.71 -13.36
N LYS A 113 -7.79 19.82 -14.05
CA LYS A 113 -6.75 18.98 -13.46
C LYS A 113 -5.38 19.58 -13.75
N VAL A 114 -4.59 19.79 -12.72
CA VAL A 114 -3.22 20.27 -12.78
C VAL A 114 -2.30 19.13 -12.39
N ILE A 115 -1.64 18.53 -13.39
CA ILE A 115 -0.65 17.47 -13.18
C ILE A 115 0.68 18.00 -13.73
N GLU A 116 1.70 18.04 -12.88
CA GLU A 116 3.08 18.42 -13.28
C GLU A 116 3.17 19.78 -14.03
N GLY A 117 2.27 20.72 -13.70
CA GLY A 117 2.22 22.05 -14.31
C GLY A 117 1.36 22.17 -15.58
N ILE A 118 0.83 21.06 -16.10
CA ILE A 118 -0.11 21.07 -17.23
C ILE A 118 -1.53 21.23 -16.70
N LYS A 119 -2.20 22.31 -17.11
CA LYS A 119 -3.61 22.58 -16.76
C LYS A 119 -4.54 22.00 -17.82
N GLN A 120 -5.37 21.04 -17.44
CA GLN A 120 -6.34 20.40 -18.32
C GLN A 120 -7.77 20.65 -17.84
N ARG A 121 -8.58 21.34 -18.66
CA ARG A 121 -9.97 21.63 -18.31
C ARG A 121 -10.85 20.38 -18.41
N LEU A 122 -11.48 20.01 -17.30
CA LEU A 122 -12.38 18.86 -17.21
C LEU A 122 -13.83 19.24 -17.50
N GLY A 123 -14.29 20.39 -16.99
CA GLY A 123 -15.67 20.83 -17.16
C GLY A 123 -15.89 22.28 -16.75
N ALA A 124 -17.12 22.75 -16.90
CA ALA A 124 -17.52 24.05 -16.38
C ALA A 124 -19.01 24.10 -16.00
N ILE A 125 -19.29 24.84 -14.93
CA ILE A 125 -20.63 25.07 -14.39
C ILE A 125 -20.87 26.58 -14.43
N LYS A 126 -21.97 27.01 -15.06
CA LYS A 126 -22.36 28.41 -15.10
C LYS A 126 -23.38 28.68 -14.00
N LEU A 127 -23.18 29.74 -13.24
CA LEU A 127 -24.10 30.27 -12.26
C LEU A 127 -24.60 31.62 -12.75
N ASP A 128 -25.91 31.80 -12.74
CA ASP A 128 -26.56 33.03 -13.18
C ASP A 128 -26.87 33.90 -11.94
N GLU A 129 -26.81 35.21 -12.12
CA GLU A 129 -27.15 36.18 -11.07
C GLU A 129 -28.61 35.99 -10.64
N THR A 130 -28.84 35.93 -9.33
CA THR A 130 -30.17 35.72 -8.74
C THR A 130 -30.36 36.64 -7.55
N GLU A 131 -31.32 37.55 -7.63
CA GLU A 131 -31.69 38.46 -6.52
C GLU A 131 -32.65 37.81 -5.50
N GLU A 132 -33.15 36.61 -5.80
CA GLU A 132 -34.16 35.91 -4.97
C GLU A 132 -33.59 35.28 -3.70
N GLU A 133 -32.27 35.11 -3.62
CA GLU A 133 -31.61 34.42 -2.51
C GLU A 133 -30.81 35.38 -1.65
N GLU A 134 -31.21 35.50 -0.38
CA GLU A 134 -30.43 36.22 0.64
C GLU A 134 -29.33 35.31 1.20
N ILE A 135 -28.09 35.81 1.20
CA ILE A 135 -26.94 35.05 1.70
C ILE A 135 -26.78 35.25 3.21
N GLY A 136 -26.93 34.17 3.96
CA GLY A 136 -26.57 34.10 5.38
C GLY A 136 -25.07 33.89 5.59
N LEU A 137 -24.22 34.87 5.28
CA LEU A 137 -22.75 34.76 5.40
C LEU A 137 -22.31 34.28 6.79
N PHE A 138 -22.99 34.75 7.85
CA PHE A 138 -22.70 34.33 9.22
C PHE A 138 -22.96 32.82 9.44
N GLU A 139 -24.05 32.30 8.87
CA GLU A 139 -24.37 30.88 8.95
C GLU A 139 -23.35 30.05 8.17
N TRP A 140 -22.92 30.53 7.00
CA TRP A 140 -21.88 29.88 6.22
C TRP A 140 -20.55 29.83 6.97
N CYS A 141 -20.14 30.93 7.61
CA CYS A 141 -18.96 30.96 8.47
C CYS A 141 -19.08 29.99 9.65
N ALA A 142 -20.26 29.91 10.28
CA ALA A 142 -20.50 28.97 11.37
C ALA A 142 -20.41 27.51 10.91
N LEU A 143 -20.94 27.18 9.71
CA LEU A 143 -20.82 25.86 9.10
C LEU A 143 -19.36 25.53 8.75
N ALA A 144 -18.65 26.45 8.11
CA ALA A 144 -17.24 26.28 7.75
C ALA A 144 -16.34 26.10 8.99
N THR A 145 -16.65 26.79 10.09
CA THR A 145 -15.91 26.64 11.35
C THR A 145 -16.16 25.26 11.96
N LYS A 146 -17.42 24.81 11.99
CA LYS A 146 -17.78 23.47 12.48
C LYS A 146 -17.11 22.36 11.67
N SER A 147 -17.10 22.46 10.34
CA SER A 147 -16.44 21.46 9.50
C SER A 147 -14.92 21.48 9.67
N ALA A 148 -14.32 22.66 9.80
CA ALA A 148 -12.88 22.80 10.07
C ALA A 148 -12.50 22.20 11.43
N ASP A 149 -13.31 22.38 12.46
CA ASP A 149 -13.05 21.81 13.79
C ASP A 149 -13.22 20.30 13.79
N SER A 150 -14.26 19.76 13.15
CA SER A 150 -14.43 18.31 12.95
C SER A 150 -13.24 17.69 12.20
N ALA A 151 -12.74 18.35 11.15
CA ALA A 151 -11.59 17.87 10.40
C ALA A 151 -10.29 17.91 11.22
N LYS A 152 -10.11 18.91 12.10
CA LYS A 152 -8.98 18.95 13.05
C LYS A 152 -9.06 17.80 14.04
N ASP A 153 -10.23 17.53 14.61
CA ASP A 153 -10.41 16.43 15.56
C ASP A 153 -10.07 15.07 14.91
N GLU A 154 -10.48 14.85 13.66
CA GLU A 154 -10.13 13.66 12.88
C GLU A 154 -8.62 13.57 12.58
N LEU A 155 -7.98 14.69 12.24
CA LEU A 155 -6.53 14.74 12.03
C LEU A 155 -5.76 14.45 13.31
N GLU A 156 -6.20 14.96 14.45
CA GLU A 156 -5.60 14.67 15.74
C GLU A 156 -5.73 13.18 16.09
N ALA A 157 -6.91 12.59 15.86
CA ALA A 157 -7.15 11.16 16.04
C ALA A 157 -6.33 10.28 15.08
N LEU A 158 -6.10 10.73 13.84
CA LEU A 158 -5.23 10.02 12.91
C LEU A 158 -3.75 10.15 13.32
N HIS A 159 -3.35 11.32 13.80
CA HIS A 159 -1.98 11.57 14.25
C HIS A 159 -1.65 10.77 15.53
N THR A 160 -2.60 10.54 16.44
CA THR A 160 -2.39 9.64 17.58
C THR A 160 -2.18 8.20 17.12
N LYS A 161 -3.04 7.68 16.23
CA LYS A 161 -2.88 6.34 15.64
C LYS A 161 -1.55 6.18 14.89
N TYR A 162 -1.15 7.18 14.10
CA TYR A 162 0.12 7.15 13.40
C TYR A 162 1.30 7.11 14.38
N ARG A 163 1.26 7.90 15.46
CA ARG A 163 2.29 7.86 16.52
C ARG A 163 2.34 6.50 17.21
N GLU A 164 1.21 5.86 17.46
CA GLU A 164 1.15 4.51 18.04
C GLU A 164 1.77 3.47 17.09
N GLN A 165 1.41 3.52 15.81
CA GLN A 165 1.99 2.64 14.78
C GLN A 165 3.50 2.84 14.63
N GLN A 166 3.96 4.09 14.63
CA GLN A 166 5.39 4.38 14.58
C GLN A 166 6.13 3.82 15.81
N LYS A 167 5.56 3.96 17.02
CA LYS A 167 6.13 3.35 18.23
C LYS A 167 6.19 1.83 18.14
N MET A 168 5.16 1.19 17.57
CA MET A 168 5.17 -0.26 17.34
C MET A 168 6.25 -0.68 16.35
N LEU A 169 6.43 0.06 15.25
CA LEU A 169 7.49 -0.20 14.27
C LEU A 169 8.89 -0.02 14.88
N ASP A 170 9.09 1.04 15.67
CA ASP A 170 10.37 1.29 16.34
C ASP A 170 10.68 0.20 17.36
N GLY A 171 9.67 -0.24 18.14
CA GLY A 171 9.79 -1.38 19.06
C GLY A 171 10.12 -2.68 18.33
N LEU A 172 9.43 -2.98 17.23
CA LEU A 172 9.68 -4.18 16.43
C LEU A 172 11.10 -4.15 15.82
N ASN A 173 11.53 -3.00 15.30
CA ASN A 173 12.89 -2.83 14.79
C ASN A 173 13.96 -3.05 15.87
N GLU A 174 13.72 -2.60 17.11
CA GLU A 174 14.66 -2.85 18.21
C GLU A 174 14.70 -4.33 18.60
N THR A 175 13.54 -4.99 18.71
CA THR A 175 13.52 -6.46 18.95
C THR A 175 14.20 -7.24 17.83
N PHE A 176 14.03 -6.82 16.58
CA PHE A 176 14.71 -7.42 15.43
C PHE A 176 16.23 -7.24 15.50
N ARG A 177 16.71 -6.06 15.90
CA ARG A 177 18.13 -5.79 16.12
C ARG A 177 18.69 -6.63 17.26
N GLU A 178 17.97 -6.78 18.36
CA GLU A 178 18.37 -7.60 19.49
C GLU A 178 18.46 -9.08 19.11
N VAL A 179 17.47 -9.62 18.41
CA VAL A 179 17.48 -11.00 17.91
C VAL A 179 18.64 -11.23 16.94
N ASN A 180 18.94 -10.28 16.05
CA ASN A 180 20.08 -10.40 15.16
C ASN A 180 21.42 -10.37 15.90
N LYS A 181 21.59 -9.49 16.89
CA LYS A 181 22.80 -9.45 17.71
C LYS A 181 23.00 -10.77 18.48
N THR A 182 21.97 -11.24 19.17
CA THR A 182 22.03 -12.50 19.93
C THR A 182 22.30 -13.70 19.03
N LYS A 183 21.74 -13.71 17.81
CA LYS A 183 22.05 -14.72 16.79
C LYS A 183 23.53 -14.66 16.38
N SER A 184 24.05 -13.48 16.05
CA SER A 184 25.46 -13.32 15.69
C SER A 184 26.40 -13.73 16.82
N ASP A 185 26.10 -13.35 18.06
CA ASP A 185 26.89 -13.74 19.24
C ASP A 185 26.87 -15.26 19.44
N TYR A 186 25.71 -15.90 19.23
CA TYR A 186 25.58 -17.35 19.29
C TYR A 186 26.37 -18.05 18.17
N GLU A 187 26.34 -17.52 16.95
CA GLU A 187 27.13 -18.03 15.83
C GLU A 187 28.64 -17.92 16.11
N ILE A 188 29.11 -16.80 16.65
CA ILE A 188 30.51 -16.61 17.06
C ILE A 188 30.89 -17.63 18.14
N GLN A 189 30.08 -17.76 19.19
CA GLN A 189 30.33 -18.74 20.25
C GLN A 189 30.37 -20.19 19.72
N LEU A 190 29.52 -20.51 18.74
CA LEU A 190 29.52 -21.84 18.11
C LEU A 190 30.79 -22.07 17.28
N LEU A 191 31.24 -21.07 16.53
CA LEU A 191 32.49 -21.11 15.76
C LEU A 191 33.71 -21.27 16.67
N ASP A 192 33.74 -20.58 17.82
CA ASP A 192 34.81 -20.71 18.81
C ASP A 192 34.87 -22.12 19.41
N LYS A 193 33.71 -22.67 19.81
CA LYS A 193 33.62 -24.06 20.29
C LYS A 193 34.07 -25.06 19.22
N LEU A 194 33.70 -24.83 17.96
CA LEU A 194 34.13 -25.68 16.85
C LEU A 194 35.65 -25.59 16.63
N SER A 195 36.23 -24.39 16.74
CA SER A 195 37.69 -24.18 16.68
C SER A 195 38.43 -24.93 17.79
N LEU A 196 37.94 -24.85 19.04
CA LEU A 196 38.50 -25.59 20.17
C LEU A 196 38.44 -27.10 19.94
N LEU A 197 37.28 -27.64 19.54
CA LEU A 197 37.12 -29.06 19.23
C LEU A 197 38.02 -29.50 18.07
N GLN A 198 38.19 -28.67 17.04
CA GLN A 198 39.11 -28.95 15.95
C GLN A 198 40.57 -28.97 16.43
N ASN A 199 40.97 -28.07 17.33
CA ASN A 199 42.32 -28.03 17.87
C ASN A 199 42.60 -29.23 18.78
N GLU A 200 41.66 -29.63 19.63
CA GLU A 200 41.74 -30.85 20.43
C GLU A 200 41.85 -32.09 19.55
N LYS A 201 41.04 -32.18 18.48
CA LYS A 201 41.14 -33.29 17.53
C LYS A 201 42.49 -33.30 16.81
N LYS A 202 42.98 -32.14 16.38
CA LYS A 202 44.32 -32.02 15.76
C LYS A 202 45.41 -32.47 16.74
N LEU A 203 45.34 -32.08 18.02
CA LEU A 203 46.29 -32.52 19.05
C LEU A 203 46.24 -34.04 19.23
N LYS A 204 45.05 -34.62 19.43
CA LYS A 204 44.88 -36.08 19.55
C LYS A 204 45.38 -36.85 18.33
N ILE A 205 45.15 -36.34 17.12
CA ILE A 205 45.66 -36.94 15.89
C ILE A 205 47.19 -36.90 15.87
N ARG A 206 47.81 -35.77 16.24
CA ARG A 206 49.27 -35.67 16.34
C ARG A 206 49.84 -36.60 17.40
N ASP A 207 49.24 -36.66 18.59
CA ASP A 207 49.69 -37.54 19.68
C ASP A 207 49.60 -39.01 19.25
N GLN A 208 48.49 -39.42 18.63
CA GLN A 208 48.34 -40.76 18.07
C GLN A 208 49.36 -41.05 16.96
N GLN A 209 49.65 -40.08 16.09
CA GLN A 209 50.68 -40.21 15.05
C GLN A 209 52.07 -40.36 15.67
N THR A 210 52.42 -39.57 16.67
CA THR A 210 53.70 -39.67 17.41
C THR A 210 53.81 -40.99 18.16
N LEU A 211 52.73 -41.47 18.78
CA LEU A 211 52.69 -42.76 19.46
C LEU A 211 52.86 -43.91 18.46
N LEU A 212 52.20 -43.85 17.30
CA LEU A 212 52.39 -44.81 16.20
C LEU A 212 53.81 -44.78 15.63
N ALA A 213 54.44 -43.60 15.52
CA ALA A 213 55.80 -43.45 15.01
C ALA A 213 56.88 -43.89 16.02
N SER A 214 56.63 -43.70 17.32
CA SER A 214 57.55 -44.09 18.41
C SER A 214 57.36 -45.53 18.87
N ALA A 215 56.20 -46.14 18.64
CA ALA A 215 56.03 -47.57 18.76
C ALA A 215 56.95 -48.25 17.74
N LYS A 216 58.00 -48.94 18.23
CA LYS A 216 58.83 -49.81 17.39
C LYS A 216 57.96 -50.96 16.89
N VAL A 217 57.35 -50.76 15.73
CA VAL A 217 56.54 -51.78 15.09
C VAL A 217 57.49 -52.78 14.44
N ASP A 218 57.37 -54.03 14.85
CA ASP A 218 58.13 -55.16 14.33
C ASP A 218 57.77 -55.35 12.83
N PRO A 219 58.71 -55.16 11.88
CA PRO A 219 58.39 -55.07 10.46
C PRO A 219 57.69 -56.33 9.93
N ALA A 220 58.00 -57.50 10.50
CA ALA A 220 57.34 -58.76 10.17
C ALA A 220 55.84 -58.79 10.53
N LYS A 221 55.41 -58.09 11.58
CA LYS A 221 53.98 -58.01 11.96
C LYS A 221 53.22 -56.99 11.11
N ILE A 222 53.90 -55.98 10.57
CA ILE A 222 53.31 -54.99 9.64
C ILE A 222 52.93 -55.66 8.33
N ASP A 223 53.80 -56.51 7.79
CA ASP A 223 53.55 -57.21 6.54
C ASP A 223 52.42 -58.25 6.68
N ILE A 224 52.30 -58.90 7.85
CA ILE A 224 51.16 -59.79 8.17
C ILE A 224 49.85 -58.99 8.29
N VAL A 225 49.88 -57.78 8.88
CA VAL A 225 48.68 -56.92 9.02
C VAL A 225 48.31 -56.23 7.69
N ARG A 226 49.28 -55.85 6.86
CA ARG A 226 49.05 -55.35 5.48
C ARG A 226 48.49 -56.45 4.59
N ALA A 227 49.02 -57.67 4.66
CA ALA A 227 48.50 -58.83 3.94
C ALA A 227 47.05 -59.16 4.35
N THR A 228 46.72 -59.05 5.64
CA THR A 228 45.34 -59.31 6.13
C THR A 228 44.36 -58.16 5.84
N ARG A 229 44.80 -56.88 5.78
CA ARG A 229 43.97 -55.75 5.36
C ARG A 229 43.77 -55.67 3.84
N SER A 230 44.77 -56.05 3.05
CA SER A 230 44.68 -56.05 1.58
C SER A 230 43.79 -57.18 1.04
N GLY A 231 43.42 -58.15 1.89
CA GLY A 231 42.54 -59.27 1.54
C GLY A 231 41.06 -59.10 1.89
N ARG A 232 40.61 -57.93 2.41
CA ARG A 232 39.19 -57.72 2.74
C ARG A 232 38.73 -56.30 2.44
N LEU A 233 38.57 -55.99 1.16
CA LEU A 233 37.55 -55.03 0.74
C LEU A 233 36.20 -55.57 1.21
N ARG A 234 35.71 -55.10 2.36
CA ARG A 234 34.29 -55.17 2.65
C ARG A 234 33.64 -54.15 1.73
N THR A 235 33.09 -54.60 0.62
CA THR A 235 32.05 -53.85 -0.07
C THR A 235 30.96 -53.56 0.95
N ALA A 236 30.62 -52.28 1.13
CA ALA A 236 29.48 -51.92 1.94
C ALA A 236 28.25 -52.59 1.31
N GLY A 237 27.68 -53.58 2.01
CA GLY A 237 26.43 -54.20 1.58
C GLY A 237 25.35 -53.12 1.52
N ALA A 238 24.53 -53.16 0.46
CA ALA A 238 23.46 -52.20 0.24
C ALA A 238 22.67 -51.97 1.55
N SER A 239 22.65 -50.71 2.00
CA SER A 239 21.89 -50.27 3.16
C SER A 239 20.44 -50.75 3.02
N ARG A 240 20.02 -51.59 3.95
CA ARG A 240 18.64 -52.07 4.03
C ARG A 240 17.73 -50.86 4.27
N THR A 241 16.86 -50.57 3.31
CA THR A 241 15.69 -49.71 3.45
C THR A 241 14.68 -50.37 4.38
N GLY A 242 14.97 -50.34 5.68
CA GLY A 242 14.11 -50.82 6.75
C GLY A 242 13.01 -49.81 7.05
N LYS A 243 11.90 -49.93 6.32
CA LYS A 243 10.61 -49.29 6.62
C LYS A 243 10.23 -49.52 8.09
N ARG A 244 10.09 -48.46 8.88
CA ARG A 244 9.27 -48.53 10.11
C ARG A 244 7.81 -48.59 9.67
N LYS A 245 7.18 -49.74 9.91
CA LYS A 245 5.73 -49.93 9.89
C LYS A 245 5.20 -49.40 11.22
N ALA A 246 4.75 -48.14 11.24
CA ALA A 246 3.82 -47.67 12.27
C ALA A 246 2.42 -48.19 11.90
N GLY A 247 1.71 -48.71 12.90
CA GLY A 247 0.51 -49.52 12.76
C GLY A 247 -0.65 -48.80 12.09
N LYS A 248 -1.47 -49.59 11.39
CA LYS A 248 -2.77 -49.20 10.86
C LYS A 248 -3.85 -49.70 11.82
N GLY A 249 -4.77 -48.80 12.17
CA GLY A 249 -6.08 -49.10 12.74
C GLY A 249 -6.36 -48.27 14.00
N VAL A 250 -7.47 -47.54 14.15
CA VAL A 250 -8.76 -47.53 13.45
C VAL A 250 -9.51 -46.22 13.83
N GLN A 251 -10.20 -45.60 12.86
CA GLN A 251 -11.38 -44.67 12.92
C GLN A 251 -11.39 -43.50 13.92
N ALA A 252 -11.95 -42.33 13.67
CA ALA A 252 -12.56 -41.63 12.54
C ALA A 252 -12.80 -40.17 13.04
N GLU A 253 -13.03 -39.27 12.08
CA GLU A 253 -13.77 -37.98 12.21
C GLU A 253 -13.00 -36.65 12.28
N SER A 254 -13.40 -35.77 11.34
CA SER A 254 -13.24 -34.30 11.22
C SER A 254 -11.84 -33.73 10.97
N SER A 255 -11.56 -33.21 9.76
CA SER A 255 -11.75 -31.80 9.32
C SER A 255 -10.48 -30.97 9.65
N ASP A 256 -9.85 -30.13 8.84
CA ASP A 256 -9.83 -29.71 7.44
C ASP A 256 -8.61 -28.75 7.35
N SER A 257 -8.09 -28.50 6.14
CA SER A 257 -7.15 -27.42 5.76
C SER A 257 -5.63 -27.73 5.73
N ASP A 258 -5.16 -28.02 4.50
CA ASP A 258 -3.78 -28.12 4.04
C ASP A 258 -3.10 -26.74 3.91
N ASP A 259 -1.92 -26.59 4.51
CA ASP A 259 -0.97 -25.50 4.26
C ASP A 259 0.06 -25.97 3.23
N ALA A 260 -0.30 -25.83 1.94
CA ALA A 260 0.50 -26.24 0.80
C ALA A 260 1.30 -25.05 0.26
N PHE A 261 2.58 -25.01 0.62
CA PHE A 261 3.58 -24.06 0.13
C PHE A 261 3.55 -23.92 -1.41
N GLU A 262 3.34 -22.69 -1.87
CA GLU A 262 3.32 -22.25 -3.27
C GLU A 262 4.64 -22.57 -4.01
N LYS A 263 4.51 -23.13 -5.22
CA LYS A 263 5.59 -23.22 -6.21
C LYS A 263 5.58 -21.97 -7.07
N MET A 264 6.72 -21.28 -7.12
CA MET A 264 6.98 -20.13 -8.00
C MET A 264 7.17 -20.61 -9.46
N ASP A 265 6.32 -20.13 -10.37
CA ASP A 265 6.48 -20.30 -11.81
C ASP A 265 7.55 -19.35 -12.37
N VAL A 266 8.47 -19.89 -13.17
CA VAL A 266 9.50 -19.15 -13.90
C VAL A 266 9.25 -19.27 -15.40
N ASP A 267 9.10 -18.12 -16.06
CA ASP A 267 8.79 -17.97 -17.48
C ASP A 267 9.72 -18.76 -18.41
N LYS A 268 9.14 -19.60 -19.27
CA LYS A 268 9.82 -20.21 -20.42
C LYS A 268 9.66 -19.31 -21.65
N LYS A 269 10.75 -18.69 -22.09
CA LYS A 269 10.86 -18.08 -23.44
C LYS A 269 10.75 -19.17 -24.52
N GLN A 270 9.76 -19.02 -25.40
CA GLN A 270 9.68 -19.74 -26.67
C GLN A 270 10.72 -19.19 -27.65
N GLN A 271 11.62 -20.06 -28.12
CA GLN A 271 12.32 -19.89 -29.40
C GLN A 271 11.50 -20.68 -30.44
N GLN A 272 10.92 -19.97 -31.40
CA GLN A 272 10.44 -20.53 -32.67
C GLN A 272 11.64 -20.57 -33.62
N ASP A 273 12.06 -21.77 -34.00
CA ASP A 273 12.79 -22.00 -35.25
C ASP A 273 11.76 -22.50 -36.27
N ASP A 274 11.48 -21.66 -37.26
CA ASP A 274 10.78 -22.03 -38.49
C ASP A 274 11.75 -22.79 -39.39
N THR A 275 11.56 -24.10 -39.52
CA THR A 275 12.03 -24.87 -40.68
C THR A 275 10.91 -24.94 -41.71
N ALA A 276 11.10 -24.24 -42.83
CA ALA A 276 10.43 -24.49 -44.09
C ALA A 276 11.50 -24.63 -45.18
N ASP A 277 11.74 -25.87 -45.59
CA ASP A 277 12.02 -26.29 -46.97
C ASP A 277 11.59 -27.76 -47.12
#